data_AF-A0A4C1TKJ3-F1
#
_entry.id   AF-A0A4C1TKJ3-F1
#
_cell.length_a   1.000
_cell.length_b   1.000
_cell.length_c   1.000
_cell.angle_alpha   90.00
_cell.angle_beta   90.00
_cell.angle_gamma   90.00
#
_symmetry.space_group_name_H-M   'P 1'
#
loop_
_entity.id
_entity.type
_entity.pdbx_description
1 polymer ?
#
loop_
_entity_poly.entity_id
_entity_poly.type
_entity_poly.pdbx_seq_one_letter_code
_entity_poly.pdbx_strand_id
1 'polypeptide(L)'
;MANLALEREQLDKSKKLFVAVVQRLMADGAQEDDMRIIHISLKLARISHLTKEYETAQLGYEWSLKKLNDAIKQDPTEDKIKLLAMAEDWYGRLFLDFNQNEHGLNFLISALKRMKETNIEEEHIVLQLNDIGTICEKLNKLDDSFNYFQEAITKGKSLNDMEDLEAIFVNMGKVCIRKKLLEEARKNCGYGWKLAINNKNDEAKKQAEQCLKEINSLNILRSKRAHEPLESRWSLSPIDTCSLGGITSTLSTSWYGTEYLMKGGMSELMERGSGLLELSLDKRQQQKLLLQACILSGCSSVAIGRLRSSPLGHPFSLVCYCVSVFLRAAFRSIGLRACMSVWGAAQCKSRGGS
;
A
#
# COMPACT_ATOMS: atom_id res chain seq x y z
N MET A 1 3.00 16.92 -12.89
CA MET A 1 4.43 16.79 -12.48
C MET A 1 4.66 15.77 -11.36
N ALA A 2 3.95 15.81 -10.22
CA ALA A 2 4.17 14.86 -9.10
C ALA A 2 3.90 13.40 -9.51
N ASN A 3 2.71 13.17 -10.05
CA ASN A 3 2.27 11.95 -10.71
C ASN A 3 3.31 11.38 -11.70
N LEU A 4 3.79 12.18 -12.66
CA LEU A 4 4.85 11.77 -13.61
C LEU A 4 6.18 11.40 -12.93
N ALA A 5 6.53 12.07 -11.84
CA ALA A 5 7.73 11.73 -11.07
C ALA A 5 7.55 10.38 -10.36
N LEU A 6 6.34 10.05 -9.90
CA LEU A 6 6.01 8.74 -9.34
C LEU A 6 6.13 7.63 -10.40
N GLU A 7 5.57 7.84 -11.59
CA GLU A 7 5.65 6.88 -12.71
C GLU A 7 7.10 6.58 -13.14
N ARG A 8 7.99 7.56 -13.00
CA ARG A 8 9.42 7.41 -13.31
C ARG A 8 10.26 6.93 -12.12
N GLU A 9 9.61 6.43 -11.08
CA GLU A 9 10.23 5.95 -9.84
C GLU A 9 11.09 7.00 -9.11
N GLN A 10 10.89 8.30 -9.39
CA GLN A 10 11.60 9.40 -8.73
C GLN A 10 10.95 9.71 -7.38
N LEU A 11 10.97 8.74 -6.46
CA LEU A 11 10.18 8.73 -5.23
C LEU A 11 10.39 9.97 -4.36
N ASP A 12 11.64 10.39 -4.13
CA ASP A 12 11.95 11.60 -3.33
C ASP A 12 11.39 12.88 -3.96
N LYS A 13 11.51 12.98 -5.28
CA LYS A 13 11.00 14.14 -6.03
C LYS A 13 9.48 14.15 -6.01
N SER A 14 8.88 12.99 -6.24
CA SER A 14 7.43 12.78 -6.18
C SER A 14 6.87 13.19 -4.82
N LYS A 15 7.48 12.71 -3.73
CA LYS A 15 7.12 13.05 -2.34
C LYS A 15 7.13 14.56 -2.12
N LYS A 16 8.23 15.24 -2.47
CA LYS A 16 8.37 16.70 -2.33
C LYS A 16 7.27 17.44 -3.11
N LEU A 17 6.97 17.00 -4.33
CA LEU A 17 5.95 17.62 -5.16
C LEU A 17 4.54 17.42 -4.57
N PHE A 18 4.20 16.21 -4.10
CA PHE A 18 2.90 15.96 -3.48
C PHE A 18 2.71 16.73 -2.18
N VAL A 19 3.73 16.81 -1.31
CA VAL A 19 3.67 17.65 -0.10
C VAL A 19 3.41 19.11 -0.46
N ALA A 20 4.09 19.65 -1.47
CA ALA A 20 3.86 21.02 -1.93
C ALA A 20 2.44 21.25 -2.47
N VAL A 21 1.84 20.25 -3.13
CA VAL A 21 0.45 20.33 -3.60
C VAL A 21 -0.53 20.37 -2.41
N VAL A 22 -0.37 19.48 -1.42
CA VAL A 22 -1.22 19.45 -0.22
C VAL A 22 -1.14 20.78 0.54
N GLN A 23 0.07 21.30 0.73
CA GLN A 23 0.27 22.58 1.41
C GLN A 23 -0.45 23.74 0.72
N ARG A 24 -0.43 23.78 -0.62
CA ARG A 24 -1.14 24.81 -1.39
C ARG A 24 -2.65 24.63 -1.29
N LEU A 25 -3.16 23.41 -1.48
CA LEU A 25 -4.59 23.14 -1.35
C LEU A 25 -5.13 23.57 0.01
N MET A 26 -4.40 23.26 1.10
CA MET A 26 -4.80 23.68 2.44
C MET A 26 -4.68 25.18 2.65
N ALA A 27 -3.66 25.84 2.08
CA ALA A 27 -3.53 27.30 2.10
C ALA A 27 -4.68 27.99 1.34
N ASP A 28 -5.20 27.34 0.28
CA ASP A 28 -6.36 27.77 -0.49
C ASP A 28 -7.71 27.41 0.19
N GLY A 29 -7.67 26.88 1.41
CA GLY A 29 -8.84 26.60 2.25
C GLY A 29 -9.37 25.17 2.21
N ALA A 30 -8.74 24.26 1.47
CA ALA A 30 -9.12 22.84 1.48
C ALA A 30 -8.97 22.25 2.88
N GLN A 31 -10.00 21.51 3.31
CA GLN A 31 -10.04 20.85 4.61
C GLN A 31 -9.46 19.43 4.52
N GLU A 32 -9.17 18.83 5.68
CA GLU A 32 -8.60 17.48 5.76
C GLU A 32 -9.50 16.37 5.20
N ASP A 33 -10.81 16.60 5.14
CA ASP A 33 -11.83 15.70 4.59
C ASP A 33 -12.07 15.92 3.09
N ASP A 34 -11.42 16.91 2.48
CA ASP A 34 -11.45 17.11 1.04
C ASP A 34 -10.84 15.89 0.32
N MET A 35 -11.58 15.36 -0.65
CA MET A 35 -11.20 14.16 -1.39
C MET A 35 -9.83 14.32 -2.07
N ARG A 36 -9.47 15.53 -2.52
CA ARG A 36 -8.15 15.83 -3.11
C ARG A 36 -7.03 15.61 -2.10
N ILE A 37 -7.24 16.01 -0.85
CA ILE A 37 -6.27 15.82 0.24
C ILE A 37 -6.14 14.33 0.53
N ILE A 38 -7.27 13.61 0.63
CA ILE A 38 -7.28 12.16 0.89
C ILE A 38 -6.53 11.38 -0.21
N HIS A 39 -6.78 11.68 -1.48
CA HIS A 39 -6.09 11.07 -2.63
C HIS A 39 -4.57 11.28 -2.53
N ILE A 40 -4.12 12.51 -2.30
CA ILE A 40 -2.69 12.82 -2.25
C ILE A 40 -2.03 12.20 -1.01
N SER A 41 -2.71 12.22 0.14
CA SER A 41 -2.23 11.56 1.36
C SER A 41 -2.03 10.06 1.16
N LEU A 42 -2.96 9.40 0.44
CA LEU A 42 -2.79 7.98 0.12
C LEU A 42 -1.57 7.73 -0.78
N LYS A 43 -1.33 8.62 -1.76
CA LYS A 43 -0.12 8.56 -2.61
C LYS A 43 1.16 8.77 -1.78
N LEU A 44 1.15 9.69 -0.82
CA LEU A 44 2.28 9.91 0.09
C LEU A 44 2.52 8.71 1.00
N ALA A 45 1.46 8.05 1.48
CA ALA A 45 1.58 6.78 2.21
C ALA A 45 2.24 5.71 1.35
N ARG A 46 1.81 5.56 0.08
CA ARG A 46 2.41 4.62 -0.87
C ARG A 46 3.87 4.94 -1.18
N ILE A 47 4.22 6.20 -1.38
CA ILE A 47 5.62 6.59 -1.59
C ILE A 47 6.45 6.25 -0.35
N SER A 48 5.93 6.54 0.84
CA SER A 48 6.61 6.21 2.11
C SER A 48 6.79 4.71 2.29
N HIS A 49 5.80 3.90 1.87
CA HIS A 49 5.91 2.44 1.83
C HIS A 49 7.04 2.00 0.90
N LEU A 50 7.08 2.53 -0.33
CA LEU A 50 8.11 2.21 -1.32
C LEU A 50 9.51 2.67 -0.89
N THR A 51 9.63 3.76 -0.13
CA THR A 51 10.90 4.23 0.46
C THR A 51 11.23 3.56 1.78
N LYS A 52 10.45 2.55 2.22
CA LYS A 52 10.61 1.80 3.47
C LYS A 52 10.49 2.65 4.75
N GLU A 53 9.84 3.80 4.67
CA GLU A 53 9.43 4.61 5.81
C GLU A 53 8.12 4.06 6.39
N TYR A 54 8.15 2.82 6.87
CA TYR A 54 6.95 2.04 7.16
C TYR A 54 6.03 2.65 8.23
N GLU A 55 6.59 3.25 9.29
CA GLU A 55 5.80 3.93 10.32
C GLU A 55 4.96 5.07 9.73
N THR A 56 5.57 5.86 8.83
CA THR A 56 4.90 6.96 8.15
C THR A 56 3.86 6.44 7.15
N ALA A 57 4.18 5.36 6.45
CA ALA A 57 3.25 4.71 5.52
C ALA A 57 2.01 4.18 6.25
N GLN A 58 2.20 3.48 7.37
CA GLN A 58 1.11 2.93 8.18
C GLN A 58 0.17 4.02 8.69
N LEU A 59 0.72 5.08 9.29
CA LEU A 59 -0.09 6.23 9.74
C LEU A 59 -0.88 6.86 8.59
N GLY A 60 -0.25 6.99 7.41
CA GLY A 60 -0.90 7.50 6.21
C GLY A 60 -2.06 6.62 5.73
N TYR A 61 -1.86 5.29 5.68
CA TYR A 61 -2.90 4.34 5.31
C TYR A 61 -4.07 4.34 6.29
N GLU A 62 -3.81 4.27 7.59
CA GLU A 62 -4.84 4.29 8.63
C GLU A 62 -5.68 5.57 8.57
N TRP A 63 -5.02 6.72 8.41
CA TRP A 63 -5.71 8.00 8.28
C TRP A 63 -6.56 8.07 7.01
N SER A 64 -6.01 7.70 5.86
CA SER A 64 -6.73 7.70 4.58
C SER A 64 -7.92 6.74 4.60
N LEU A 65 -7.75 5.52 5.11
CA LEU A 65 -8.83 4.54 5.24
C LEU A 65 -9.94 5.05 6.15
N LYS A 66 -9.61 5.68 7.28
CA LYS A 66 -10.61 6.26 8.18
C LYS A 66 -11.44 7.34 7.46
N LYS A 67 -10.76 8.30 6.81
CA LYS A 67 -11.43 9.39 6.09
C LYS A 67 -12.27 8.88 4.92
N LEU A 68 -11.78 7.90 4.16
CA LEU A 68 -12.52 7.27 3.06
C LEU A 68 -13.77 6.54 3.55
N ASN A 69 -13.66 5.75 4.61
CA ASN A 69 -14.81 5.06 5.18
C ASN A 69 -15.89 6.02 5.67
N ASP A 70 -15.49 7.14 6.29
CA ASP A 70 -16.45 8.15 6.73
C ASP A 70 -17.09 8.90 5.54
N ALA A 71 -16.33 9.17 4.48
CA ALA A 71 -16.86 9.77 3.24
C ALA A 71 -17.82 8.85 2.48
N ILE A 72 -17.55 7.54 2.45
CA ILE A 72 -18.39 6.53 1.78
C ILE A 72 -19.71 6.31 2.53
N LYS A 73 -19.71 6.38 3.87
CA LYS A 73 -20.96 6.31 4.66
C LYS A 73 -21.94 7.43 4.32
N GLN A 74 -21.41 8.61 3.97
CA GLN A 74 -22.23 9.77 3.63
C GLN A 74 -22.68 9.73 2.17
N ASP A 75 -21.76 9.39 1.27
CA ASP A 75 -22.00 9.40 -0.17
C ASP A 75 -21.11 8.33 -0.83
N PRO A 76 -21.66 7.13 -1.08
CA PRO A 76 -20.94 6.00 -1.66
C PRO A 76 -20.86 6.12 -3.19
N THR A 77 -19.92 6.94 -3.68
CA THR A 77 -19.63 7.01 -5.12
C THR A 77 -18.70 5.90 -5.54
N GLU A 78 -18.82 5.48 -6.81
CA GLU A 78 -17.94 4.45 -7.39
C GLU A 78 -16.46 4.83 -7.26
N ASP A 79 -16.09 6.09 -7.51
CA ASP A 79 -14.70 6.57 -7.39
C ASP A 79 -14.15 6.45 -5.96
N LYS A 80 -14.97 6.72 -4.94
CA LYS A 80 -14.57 6.56 -3.54
C LYS A 80 -14.37 5.07 -3.19
N ILE A 81 -15.24 4.19 -3.71
CA ILE A 81 -15.12 2.74 -3.51
C ILE A 81 -13.85 2.22 -4.19
N LYS A 82 -13.55 2.68 -5.41
CA LYS A 82 -12.29 2.35 -6.11
C LYS A 82 -11.07 2.83 -5.31
N LEU A 83 -11.10 4.06 -4.79
CA LEU A 83 -10.01 4.56 -3.94
C LEU A 83 -9.86 3.76 -2.63
N LEU A 84 -10.97 3.33 -2.02
CA LEU A 84 -10.94 2.46 -0.85
C LEU A 84 -10.31 1.10 -1.18
N ALA A 85 -10.70 0.48 -2.30
CA ALA A 85 -10.13 -0.79 -2.75
C ALA A 85 -8.60 -0.70 -2.88
N MET A 86 -8.10 0.41 -3.44
CA MET A 86 -6.66 0.65 -3.59
C MET A 86 -5.97 0.88 -2.24
N ALA A 87 -6.60 1.64 -1.34
CA ALA A 87 -6.05 1.88 -0.02
C ALA A 87 -5.92 0.58 0.78
N GLU A 88 -6.94 -0.28 0.71
CA GLU A 88 -6.93 -1.61 1.32
C GLU A 88 -5.85 -2.50 0.68
N ASP A 89 -5.73 -2.55 -0.64
CA ASP A 89 -4.69 -3.33 -1.32
C ASP A 89 -3.28 -2.91 -0.88
N TRP A 90 -2.98 -1.61 -0.94
CA TRP A 90 -1.65 -1.11 -0.58
C TRP A 90 -1.33 -1.30 0.90
N TYR A 91 -2.31 -1.11 1.77
CA TYR A 91 -2.11 -1.35 3.18
C TYR A 91 -1.91 -2.85 3.47
N GLY A 92 -2.67 -3.71 2.80
CA GLY A 92 -2.48 -5.16 2.84
C GLY A 92 -1.05 -5.56 2.46
N ARG A 93 -0.50 -4.97 1.39
CA ARG A 93 0.89 -5.20 0.96
C ARG A 93 1.92 -4.76 2.00
N LEU A 94 1.67 -3.68 2.75
CA LEU A 94 2.55 -3.27 3.86
C LEU A 94 2.62 -4.37 4.93
N PHE A 95 1.49 -5.00 5.27
CA PHE A 95 1.50 -6.14 6.20
C PHE A 95 2.25 -7.36 5.65
N LEU A 96 2.20 -7.59 4.33
CA LEU A 96 2.96 -8.67 3.70
C LEU A 96 4.48 -8.45 3.81
N ASP A 97 4.96 -7.21 3.70
CA ASP A 97 6.38 -6.88 3.91
C ASP A 97 6.85 -7.19 5.34
N PHE A 98 5.94 -7.09 6.32
CA PHE A 98 6.16 -7.49 7.71
C PHE A 98 5.91 -8.98 7.98
N ASN A 99 5.68 -9.79 6.93
CA ASN A 99 5.33 -11.21 7.01
C ASN A 99 4.05 -11.48 7.85
N GLN A 100 3.20 -10.46 8.05
CA GLN A 100 1.89 -10.58 8.69
C GLN A 100 0.86 -11.03 7.65
N ASN A 101 1.10 -12.22 7.08
CA ASN A 101 0.40 -12.73 5.90
C ASN A 101 -1.13 -12.82 6.08
N GLU A 102 -1.63 -13.18 7.27
CA GLU A 102 -3.08 -13.24 7.52
C GLU A 102 -3.73 -11.85 7.53
N HIS A 103 -3.07 -10.85 8.11
CA HIS A 103 -3.57 -9.48 8.13
C HIS A 103 -3.58 -8.90 6.72
N GLY A 104 -2.46 -9.07 5.99
CA GLY A 104 -2.36 -8.66 4.58
C GLY A 104 -3.43 -9.31 3.72
N LEU A 105 -3.65 -10.62 3.88
CA LEU A 105 -4.68 -11.37 3.14
C LEU A 105 -6.09 -10.80 3.35
N ASN A 106 -6.47 -10.46 4.59
CA ASN A 106 -7.78 -9.89 4.89
C ASN A 106 -8.01 -8.57 4.13
N PHE A 107 -6.99 -7.71 4.08
CA PHE A 107 -7.05 -6.47 3.32
C PHE A 107 -7.14 -6.71 1.81
N LEU A 108 -6.36 -7.64 1.26
CA LEU A 108 -6.42 -7.98 -0.17
C LEU A 108 -7.78 -8.54 -0.59
N ILE A 109 -8.40 -9.38 0.25
CA ILE A 109 -9.75 -9.92 0.02
C ILE A 109 -10.80 -8.80 0.08
N SER A 110 -10.69 -7.89 1.04
CA SER A 110 -11.57 -6.72 1.12
C SER A 110 -11.46 -5.86 -0.15
N ALA A 111 -10.22 -5.58 -0.58
CA ALA A 111 -9.95 -4.86 -1.80
C ALA A 111 -10.56 -5.55 -3.03
N LEU A 112 -10.37 -6.87 -3.18
CA LEU A 112 -10.95 -7.66 -4.27
C LEU A 112 -12.48 -7.57 -4.29
N LYS A 113 -13.12 -7.62 -3.12
CA LYS A 113 -14.58 -7.47 -3.02
C LYS A 113 -15.02 -6.11 -3.56
N ARG A 114 -14.34 -5.03 -3.18
CA ARG A 114 -14.61 -3.68 -3.68
C ARG A 114 -14.35 -3.57 -5.19
N MET A 115 -13.28 -4.18 -5.68
CA MET A 115 -12.97 -4.18 -7.12
C MET A 115 -14.12 -4.80 -7.94
N LYS A 116 -14.66 -5.94 -7.49
CA LYS A 116 -15.80 -6.62 -8.12
C LYS A 116 -17.11 -5.83 -8.07
N GLU A 117 -17.25 -4.90 -7.13
CA GLU A 117 -18.42 -4.01 -6.99
C GLU A 117 -18.32 -2.76 -7.88
N THR A 118 -17.22 -2.59 -8.64
CA THR A 118 -16.92 -1.38 -9.41
C THR A 118 -16.50 -1.72 -10.84
N ASN A 119 -16.48 -0.72 -11.73
CA ASN A 119 -15.98 -0.88 -13.09
C ASN A 119 -14.45 -0.76 -13.13
N ILE A 120 -13.74 -1.61 -12.37
CA ILE A 120 -12.29 -1.78 -12.45
C ILE A 120 -11.98 -2.75 -13.58
N GLU A 121 -10.89 -2.50 -14.30
CA GLU A 121 -10.46 -3.34 -15.42
C GLU A 121 -10.27 -4.79 -14.98
N GLU A 122 -10.81 -5.70 -15.79
CA GLU A 122 -10.91 -7.11 -15.46
C GLU A 122 -9.53 -7.76 -15.23
N GLU A 123 -8.49 -7.24 -15.89
CA GLU A 123 -7.08 -7.60 -15.73
C GLU A 123 -6.59 -7.38 -14.29
N HIS A 124 -6.93 -6.25 -13.66
CA HIS A 124 -6.54 -5.97 -12.28
C HIS A 124 -7.16 -6.97 -11.29
N ILE A 125 -8.40 -7.39 -11.55
CA ILE A 125 -9.06 -8.42 -10.75
C ILE A 125 -8.32 -9.76 -10.91
N VAL A 126 -7.86 -10.12 -12.12
CA VAL A 126 -7.08 -11.34 -12.37
C VAL A 126 -5.76 -11.32 -11.58
N LEU A 127 -5.04 -10.19 -11.61
CA LEU A 127 -3.79 -10.03 -10.85
C LEU A 127 -4.03 -10.11 -9.34
N GLN A 128 -5.09 -9.47 -8.84
CA GLN A 128 -5.45 -9.52 -7.42
C GLN A 128 -5.79 -10.95 -6.97
N LEU A 129 -6.51 -11.72 -7.79
CA LEU A 129 -6.81 -13.13 -7.53
C LEU A 129 -5.52 -13.98 -7.48
N ASN A 130 -4.56 -13.74 -8.37
CA ASN A 130 -3.26 -14.42 -8.35
C ASN A 130 -2.43 -14.07 -7.09
N ASP A 131 -2.41 -12.81 -6.68
CA ASP A 131 -1.73 -12.38 -5.46
C ASP A 131 -2.37 -13.03 -4.22
N ILE A 132 -3.70 -13.00 -4.09
CA ILE A 132 -4.43 -13.67 -3.00
C ILE A 132 -4.19 -15.18 -3.00
N GLY A 133 -4.27 -15.83 -4.16
CA GLY A 133 -4.00 -17.26 -4.31
C GLY A 133 -2.59 -17.63 -3.83
N THR A 134 -1.61 -16.78 -4.13
CA THR A 134 -0.21 -16.95 -3.69
C THR A 134 -0.06 -16.80 -2.18
N ILE A 135 -0.75 -15.83 -1.55
CA ILE A 135 -0.73 -15.67 -0.10
C ILE A 135 -1.45 -16.83 0.61
N CYS A 136 -2.57 -17.31 0.07
CA CYS A 136 -3.25 -18.51 0.58
C CYS A 136 -2.34 -19.74 0.54
N GLU A 137 -1.56 -19.92 -0.53
CA GLU A 137 -0.58 -21.00 -0.64
C GLU A 137 0.48 -20.93 0.47
N LYS A 138 1.05 -19.73 0.70
CA LYS A 138 2.03 -19.48 1.77
C LYS A 138 1.49 -19.80 3.15
N LEU A 139 0.19 -19.53 3.37
CA LEU A 139 -0.53 -19.85 4.60
C LEU A 139 -1.01 -21.32 4.65
N ASN A 140 -0.63 -22.16 3.69
CA ASN A 140 -1.06 -23.56 3.55
C ASN A 140 -2.59 -23.72 3.41
N LYS A 141 -3.31 -22.67 3.00
CA LYS A 141 -4.74 -22.70 2.65
C LYS A 141 -4.91 -23.17 1.20
N LEU A 142 -4.61 -24.44 0.98
CA LEU A 142 -4.46 -24.99 -0.38
C LEU A 142 -5.78 -25.04 -1.18
N ASP A 143 -6.93 -25.22 -0.52
CA ASP A 143 -8.24 -25.17 -1.19
C ASP A 143 -8.58 -23.74 -1.65
N ASP A 144 -8.43 -22.75 -0.77
CA ASP A 144 -8.64 -21.34 -1.12
C ASP A 144 -7.71 -20.91 -2.24
N SER A 145 -6.41 -21.24 -2.12
CA SER A 145 -5.41 -20.94 -3.14
C SER A 145 -5.78 -21.52 -4.51
N PHE A 146 -6.19 -22.79 -4.55
CA PHE A 146 -6.67 -23.44 -5.76
C PHE A 146 -7.88 -22.71 -6.36
N ASN A 147 -8.87 -22.36 -5.54
CA ASN A 147 -10.08 -21.68 -6.00
C ASN A 147 -9.77 -20.29 -6.59
N TYR A 148 -8.92 -19.51 -5.92
CA TYR A 148 -8.52 -18.19 -6.43
C TYR A 148 -7.74 -18.27 -7.75
N PHE A 149 -6.80 -19.21 -7.89
CA PHE A 149 -6.10 -19.42 -9.15
C PHE A 149 -7.05 -19.90 -10.27
N GLN A 150 -8.03 -20.75 -9.92
CA GLN A 150 -9.01 -21.23 -10.90
C GLN A 150 -9.90 -20.08 -11.40
N GLU A 151 -10.32 -19.19 -10.51
CA GLU A 151 -11.06 -17.99 -10.87
C GLU A 151 -10.21 -17.08 -11.76
N ALA A 152 -8.95 -16.83 -11.36
CA ALA A 152 -8.00 -16.00 -12.11
C ALA A 152 -7.77 -16.53 -13.54
N ILE A 153 -7.56 -17.85 -13.70
CA ILE A 153 -7.37 -18.49 -15.02
C ILE A 153 -8.63 -18.39 -15.87
N THR A 154 -9.81 -18.58 -15.27
CA THR A 154 -11.09 -18.54 -16.00
C THR A 154 -11.33 -17.15 -16.57
N LYS A 155 -11.10 -16.12 -15.75
CA LYS A 155 -11.27 -14.72 -16.10
C LYS A 155 -10.16 -14.23 -17.05
N GLY A 156 -8.90 -14.59 -16.79
CA GLY A 156 -7.77 -14.26 -17.65
C GLY A 156 -7.88 -14.84 -19.06
N LYS A 157 -8.47 -16.04 -19.22
CA LYS A 157 -8.73 -16.63 -20.55
C LYS A 157 -9.77 -15.90 -21.38
N SER A 158 -10.69 -15.18 -20.74
CA SER A 158 -11.68 -14.37 -21.47
C SER A 158 -11.14 -13.02 -21.91
N LEU A 159 -9.95 -12.64 -21.45
CA LEU A 159 -9.27 -11.41 -21.82
C LEU A 159 -8.32 -11.69 -22.99
N ASN A 160 -8.38 -10.83 -24.01
CA ASN A 160 -7.37 -10.85 -25.06
C ASN A 160 -6.06 -10.31 -24.49
N ASP A 161 -4.94 -10.93 -24.84
CA ASP A 161 -3.59 -10.44 -24.53
C ASP A 161 -3.31 -10.23 -23.03
N MET A 162 -3.95 -11.02 -22.15
CA MET A 162 -3.65 -11.02 -20.71
C MET A 162 -2.18 -11.36 -20.47
N GLU A 163 -1.39 -10.36 -20.10
CA GLU A 163 -0.01 -10.52 -19.64
C GLU A 163 0.04 -11.34 -18.34
N ASP A 164 1.15 -12.03 -18.09
CA ASP A 164 1.40 -12.84 -16.89
C ASP A 164 0.45 -14.02 -16.63
N LEU A 165 -0.46 -14.36 -17.56
CA LEU A 165 -1.34 -15.52 -17.41
C LEU A 165 -0.54 -16.83 -17.24
N GLU A 166 0.64 -16.92 -17.86
CA GLU A 166 1.58 -18.03 -17.69
C GLU A 166 1.99 -18.26 -16.24
N ALA A 167 2.19 -17.18 -15.46
CA ALA A 167 2.60 -17.28 -14.06
C ALA A 167 1.47 -17.87 -13.21
N ILE A 168 0.22 -17.49 -13.49
CA ILE A 168 -0.97 -18.01 -12.81
C ILE A 168 -1.11 -19.52 -13.04
N PHE A 169 -0.85 -19.99 -14.28
CA PHE A 169 -0.82 -21.42 -14.59
C PHE A 169 0.28 -22.17 -13.84
N VAL A 170 1.49 -21.61 -13.77
CA VAL A 170 2.60 -22.21 -13.01
C VAL A 170 2.24 -22.29 -11.52
N ASN A 171 1.64 -21.24 -10.96
CA ASN A 171 1.20 -21.20 -9.56
C ASN A 171 0.12 -22.25 -9.28
N MET A 172 -0.89 -22.35 -10.14
CA MET A 172 -1.89 -23.42 -10.08
C MET A 172 -1.24 -24.81 -10.08
N GLY A 173 -0.24 -25.03 -10.95
CA GLY A 173 0.48 -26.29 -11.01
C GLY A 173 1.22 -26.63 -9.71
N LYS A 174 1.90 -25.64 -9.10
CA LYS A 174 2.55 -25.79 -7.78
C LYS A 174 1.55 -26.17 -6.68
N VAL A 175 0.38 -25.53 -6.64
CA VAL A 175 -0.69 -25.90 -5.69
C VAL A 175 -1.19 -27.32 -5.94
N CYS A 176 -1.36 -27.72 -7.20
CA CYS A 176 -1.75 -29.08 -7.55
C CYS A 176 -0.73 -30.12 -7.08
N ILE A 177 0.58 -29.84 -7.16
CA ILE A 177 1.63 -30.71 -6.60
C ILE A 177 1.42 -30.90 -5.09
N ARG A 178 1.23 -29.79 -4.35
CA ARG A 178 1.02 -29.84 -2.89
C ARG A 178 -0.26 -30.59 -2.52
N LYS A 179 -1.31 -30.50 -3.35
CA LYS A 179 -2.56 -31.27 -3.24
C LYS A 179 -2.45 -32.72 -3.75
N LYS A 180 -1.28 -33.15 -4.23
CA LYS A 180 -1.02 -34.49 -4.84
C LYS A 180 -1.81 -34.77 -6.12
N LEU A 181 -2.31 -33.75 -6.80
CA LEU A 181 -3.02 -33.83 -8.07
C LEU A 181 -2.02 -33.73 -9.23
N LEU A 182 -1.16 -34.74 -9.38
CA LEU A 182 0.01 -34.68 -10.28
C LEU A 182 -0.33 -34.54 -11.77
N GLU A 183 -1.45 -35.12 -12.22
CA GLU A 183 -1.89 -34.97 -13.61
C GLU A 183 -2.36 -33.54 -13.91
N GLU A 184 -3.15 -32.95 -13.01
CA GLU A 184 -3.59 -31.56 -13.12
C GLU A 184 -2.41 -30.60 -13.00
N ALA A 185 -1.45 -30.90 -12.13
CA ALA A 185 -0.20 -30.13 -12.01
C ALA A 185 0.59 -30.13 -13.32
N ARG A 186 0.76 -31.30 -13.95
CA ARG A 186 1.48 -31.45 -15.22
C ARG A 186 0.82 -30.64 -16.33
N LYS A 187 -0.51 -30.71 -16.40
CA LYS A 187 -1.30 -29.95 -17.36
C LYS A 187 -1.10 -28.45 -17.17
N ASN A 188 -1.28 -27.94 -15.95
CA ASN A 188 -1.14 -26.51 -15.66
C ASN A 188 0.28 -25.99 -15.90
N CYS A 189 1.32 -26.66 -15.39
CA CYS A 189 2.71 -26.26 -15.65
C CYS A 189 3.09 -26.40 -17.14
N GLY A 190 2.53 -27.38 -17.86
CA GLY A 190 2.72 -27.51 -19.30
C GLY A 190 2.07 -26.36 -20.09
N TYR A 191 0.87 -25.93 -19.71
CA TYR A 191 0.22 -24.75 -20.31
C TYR A 191 0.99 -23.47 -20.00
N GLY A 192 1.38 -23.26 -18.74
CA GLY A 192 2.20 -22.12 -18.32
C GLY A 192 3.51 -22.03 -19.10
N TRP A 193 4.21 -23.15 -19.28
CA TRP A 193 5.44 -23.20 -20.08
C TRP A 193 5.21 -22.80 -21.54
N LYS A 194 4.15 -23.29 -22.18
CA LYS A 194 3.81 -22.94 -23.56
C LYS A 194 3.51 -21.45 -23.71
N LEU A 195 2.73 -20.88 -22.81
CA LEU A 195 2.42 -19.45 -22.80
C LEU A 195 3.68 -18.61 -22.55
N ALA A 196 4.53 -19.01 -21.60
CA ALA A 196 5.78 -18.32 -21.32
C ALA A 196 6.71 -18.25 -22.54
N ILE A 197 6.76 -19.29 -23.38
CA ILE A 197 7.52 -19.27 -24.63
C ILE A 197 6.90 -18.29 -25.64
N ASN A 198 5.59 -18.33 -25.81
CA ASN A 198 4.89 -17.42 -26.72
C ASN A 198 5.09 -15.96 -26.32
N ASN A 199 5.03 -15.68 -25.02
CA ASN A 199 5.19 -14.35 -24.42
C ASN A 199 6.66 -13.92 -24.26
N LYS A 200 7.63 -14.80 -24.58
CA LYS A 200 9.07 -14.59 -24.37
C LYS A 200 9.43 -14.27 -22.91
N ASN A 201 8.67 -14.83 -21.97
CA ASN A 201 8.89 -14.69 -20.54
C ASN A 201 9.84 -15.80 -20.04
N ASP A 202 11.14 -15.52 -20.09
CA ASP A 202 12.17 -16.49 -19.69
C ASP A 202 12.09 -16.91 -18.22
N GLU A 203 11.60 -16.03 -17.34
CA GLU A 203 11.45 -16.32 -15.92
C GLU A 203 10.31 -17.31 -15.70
N ALA A 204 9.11 -17.01 -16.21
CA ALA A 204 7.97 -17.93 -16.12
C ALA A 204 8.28 -19.29 -16.78
N LYS A 205 9.04 -19.29 -17.88
CA LYS A 205 9.50 -20.51 -18.55
C LYS A 205 10.37 -21.37 -17.61
N LYS A 206 11.40 -20.79 -16.97
CA LYS A 206 12.27 -21.51 -16.03
C LYS A 206 11.48 -22.11 -14.87
N GLN A 207 10.51 -21.35 -14.34
CA GLN A 207 9.69 -21.83 -13.24
C GLN A 207 8.75 -22.96 -13.65
N ALA A 208 8.18 -22.90 -14.85
CA ALA A 208 7.38 -23.97 -15.40
C ALA A 208 8.22 -25.25 -15.62
N GLU A 209 9.46 -25.11 -16.10
CA GLU A 209 10.41 -26.23 -16.22
C GLU A 209 10.76 -26.85 -14.87
N GLN A 210 10.96 -26.03 -13.84
CA GLN A 210 11.20 -26.50 -12.49
C GLN A 210 9.99 -27.28 -11.95
N CYS A 211 8.78 -26.75 -12.12
CA CYS A 211 7.54 -27.44 -11.75
C CYS A 211 7.44 -28.81 -12.45
N LEU A 212 7.69 -28.87 -13.76
CA LEU A 212 7.64 -30.14 -14.51
C LEU A 212 8.70 -31.14 -14.06
N LYS A 213 9.91 -30.69 -13.73
CA LYS A 213 10.99 -31.53 -13.16
C LYS A 213 10.57 -32.12 -11.81
N GLU A 214 9.96 -31.32 -10.95
CA GLU A 214 9.46 -31.76 -9.65
C GLU A 214 8.40 -32.87 -9.81
N ILE A 215 7.41 -32.67 -10.68
CA ILE A 215 6.36 -33.68 -10.97
C ILE A 215 6.99 -35.00 -11.46
N ASN A 216 7.98 -34.92 -12.35
CA ASN A 216 8.66 -36.12 -12.86
C ASN A 216 9.40 -36.86 -11.73
N SER A 217 10.07 -36.13 -10.84
CA SER A 217 10.75 -36.73 -9.68
C SER A 217 9.77 -37.46 -8.75
N LEU A 218 8.61 -36.86 -8.48
CA LEU A 218 7.56 -37.44 -7.65
C LEU A 218 6.94 -38.69 -8.28
N ASN A 219 6.75 -38.69 -9.60
CA ASN A 219 6.25 -39.86 -10.34
C ASN A 219 7.24 -41.04 -10.28
N ILE A 220 8.54 -40.79 -10.40
CA ILE A 220 9.59 -41.83 -10.26
C ILE A 220 9.59 -42.40 -8.84
N LEU A 221 9.44 -41.55 -7.82
CA LEU A 221 9.36 -42.03 -6.43
C LEU A 221 8.09 -42.87 -6.19
N ARG A 222 6.96 -42.49 -6.81
CA ARG A 222 5.71 -43.24 -6.73
C ARG A 222 5.80 -44.60 -7.41
N SER A 223 6.46 -44.69 -8.57
CA SER A 223 6.66 -45.97 -9.26
C SER A 223 7.59 -46.90 -8.48
N LYS A 224 8.69 -46.39 -7.91
CA LYS A 224 9.59 -47.18 -7.04
C LYS A 224 8.86 -47.75 -5.81
N ARG A 225 8.05 -46.95 -5.12
CA ARG A 225 7.20 -47.40 -3.99
C ARG A 225 6.08 -48.37 -4.38
N ALA A 226 5.73 -48.48 -5.65
CA ALA A 226 4.78 -49.48 -6.12
C ALA A 226 5.41 -50.88 -6.25
N HIS A 227 6.74 -50.95 -6.33
CA HIS A 227 7.51 -52.19 -6.47
C HIS A 227 8.14 -52.68 -5.16
N GLU A 228 7.92 -52.00 -4.03
CA GLU A 228 8.41 -52.42 -2.70
C GLU A 228 7.48 -53.48 -2.05
N PRO A 229 8.03 -54.48 -1.32
CA PRO A 229 7.25 -55.47 -0.57
C PRO A 229 6.30 -54.82 0.44
N LEU A 230 5.11 -55.41 0.66
CA LEU A 230 4.05 -54.83 1.50
C LEU A 230 4.48 -54.47 2.94
N GLU A 231 5.47 -55.16 3.49
CA GLU A 231 5.96 -54.96 4.86
C GLU A 231 6.77 -53.66 5.05
N SER A 232 7.45 -53.16 4.00
CA SER A 232 8.22 -51.90 4.07
C SER A 232 7.38 -50.65 3.80
N ARG A 233 6.10 -50.79 3.47
CA ARG A 233 5.21 -49.68 3.10
C ARG A 233 4.74 -48.83 4.29
N TRP A 234 4.93 -49.32 5.51
CA TRP A 234 4.44 -48.71 6.76
C TRP A 234 5.43 -47.77 7.46
N SER A 235 6.67 -47.66 6.97
CA SER A 235 7.57 -46.60 7.42
C SER A 235 7.28 -45.31 6.66
N LEU A 236 6.46 -44.45 7.24
CA LEU A 236 6.36 -43.05 6.83
C LEU A 236 7.76 -42.43 6.94
N SER A 237 8.37 -42.10 5.79
CA SER A 237 9.52 -41.21 5.76
C SER A 237 9.11 -39.87 6.37
N PRO A 238 9.97 -39.22 7.17
CA PRO A 238 9.74 -37.85 7.59
C PRO A 238 9.48 -37.02 6.34
N ILE A 239 8.36 -36.30 6.32
CA ILE A 239 8.12 -35.29 5.30
C ILE A 239 9.12 -34.19 5.62
N ASP A 240 10.26 -34.20 4.93
CA ASP A 240 11.22 -33.11 4.98
C ASP A 240 10.52 -31.84 4.48
N THR A 241 10.26 -30.90 5.38
CA THR A 241 9.72 -29.57 5.09
C THR A 241 10.76 -28.62 4.47
N CYS A 242 11.84 -29.14 3.90
CA CYS A 242 12.95 -28.32 3.41
C CYS A 242 12.90 -28.08 1.89
N SER A 243 12.65 -26.82 1.56
CA SER A 243 12.90 -26.12 0.29
C SER A 243 12.17 -26.65 -0.96
N LEU A 244 10.86 -26.44 -1.05
CA LEU A 244 10.23 -26.29 -2.36
C LEU A 244 10.52 -24.90 -2.89
N GLY A 245 11.16 -24.83 -4.07
CA GLY A 245 11.52 -23.60 -4.75
C GLY A 245 10.33 -22.66 -4.86
N GLY A 246 10.57 -21.40 -4.47
CA GLY A 246 9.54 -20.38 -4.35
C GLY A 246 8.60 -20.31 -5.56
N ILE A 247 7.34 -19.97 -5.28
CA ILE A 247 6.42 -19.35 -6.23
C ILE A 247 7.11 -18.18 -6.95
N THR A 248 6.58 -17.69 -8.07
CA THR A 248 6.91 -16.34 -8.58
C THR A 248 6.80 -15.37 -7.39
N SER A 249 7.88 -15.14 -6.64
CA SER A 249 7.82 -14.39 -5.38
C SER A 249 7.59 -12.91 -5.64
N THR A 250 7.64 -12.51 -6.91
CA THR A 250 6.96 -11.35 -7.43
C THR A 250 5.46 -11.57 -7.30
N LEU A 251 4.92 -11.30 -6.09
CA LEU A 251 3.63 -10.60 -6.02
C LEU A 251 3.65 -9.55 -7.12
N SER A 252 2.58 -9.43 -7.89
CA SER A 252 2.55 -8.42 -8.93
C SER A 252 3.04 -7.12 -8.30
N THR A 253 4.16 -6.58 -8.76
CA THR A 253 4.52 -5.19 -8.46
C THR A 253 3.56 -4.38 -9.30
N SER A 254 2.27 -4.45 -8.97
CA SER A 254 1.17 -3.87 -9.72
C SER A 254 1.32 -2.35 -9.62
N TRP A 255 2.21 -1.85 -10.47
CA TRP A 255 2.28 -0.48 -10.93
C TRP A 255 0.94 -0.11 -11.59
N TYR A 256 0.14 -1.09 -12.00
CA TYR A 256 -1.21 -0.90 -12.52
C TYR A 256 -2.16 -0.16 -11.56
N GLY A 257 -2.02 -0.35 -10.23
CA GLY A 257 -2.74 0.49 -9.26
C GLY A 257 -2.37 1.97 -9.33
N THR A 258 -1.17 2.32 -9.82
CA THR A 258 -0.81 3.71 -10.10
C THR A 258 -1.37 4.22 -11.41
N GLU A 259 -1.74 3.39 -12.38
CA GLU A 259 -2.35 3.86 -13.63
C GLU A 259 -3.78 4.41 -13.39
N TYR A 260 -4.55 3.77 -12.51
CA TYR A 260 -5.83 4.32 -12.04
C TYR A 260 -5.66 5.63 -11.24
N LEU A 261 -4.58 5.80 -10.46
CA LEU A 261 -4.24 7.09 -9.82
C LEU A 261 -4.01 8.24 -10.82
N MET A 262 -3.71 7.90 -12.07
CA MET A 262 -3.35 8.81 -13.15
C MET A 262 -4.53 9.12 -14.07
N LYS A 263 -5.40 8.13 -14.31
CA LYS A 263 -6.62 8.26 -15.13
C LYS A 263 -7.87 8.68 -14.34
N GLY A 264 -7.94 8.40 -13.03
CA GLY A 264 -9.12 8.67 -12.20
C GLY A 264 -9.38 10.17 -11.98
N GLY A 265 -10.42 10.71 -12.64
CA GLY A 265 -11.27 11.85 -12.24
C GLY A 265 -10.64 13.22 -11.97
N MET A 266 -9.31 13.36 -11.96
CA MET A 266 -8.61 14.62 -11.69
C MET A 266 -8.33 15.43 -12.95
N SER A 267 -8.56 14.88 -14.16
CA SER A 267 -8.42 15.63 -15.41
C SER A 267 -9.51 16.70 -15.54
N GLU A 268 -10.79 16.36 -15.34
CA GLU A 268 -11.90 17.31 -15.52
C GLU A 268 -11.97 18.39 -14.43
N LEU A 269 -11.54 18.10 -13.19
CA LEU A 269 -11.52 19.09 -12.10
C LEU A 269 -10.26 19.99 -12.11
N MET A 270 -9.15 19.54 -12.70
CA MET A 270 -7.97 20.40 -12.86
C MET A 270 -8.01 21.25 -14.13
N GLU A 271 -8.66 20.81 -15.22
CA GLU A 271 -8.79 21.63 -16.43
C GLU A 271 -9.63 22.90 -16.21
N ARG A 272 -10.63 22.85 -15.32
CA ARG A 272 -11.38 24.06 -14.92
C ARG A 272 -10.62 24.98 -13.96
N GLY A 273 -9.54 24.50 -13.34
CA GLY A 273 -8.66 25.30 -12.47
C GLY A 273 -7.43 25.87 -13.17
N SER A 274 -7.05 25.34 -14.33
CA SER A 274 -5.86 25.76 -15.08
C SER A 274 -6.01 27.06 -15.86
N GLY A 275 -7.23 27.61 -15.97
CA GLY A 275 -7.48 28.88 -16.68
C GLY A 275 -6.92 30.15 -16.00
N LEU A 276 -6.33 30.04 -14.81
CA LEU A 276 -5.80 31.17 -14.03
C LEU A 276 -4.32 31.04 -13.61
N LEU A 277 -3.60 30.04 -14.11
CA LEU A 277 -2.21 29.78 -13.71
C LEU A 277 -1.18 30.33 -14.71
N GLU A 278 -1.17 31.64 -14.89
CA GLU A 278 0.04 32.40 -15.24
C GLU A 278 0.08 33.67 -14.40
N LEU A 279 0.72 33.61 -13.23
CA LEU A 279 1.27 34.79 -12.56
C LEU A 279 2.38 34.32 -11.62
N SER A 280 3.62 34.43 -12.09
CA SER A 280 4.80 34.31 -11.25
C SER A 280 4.80 35.45 -10.22
N LEU A 281 4.54 35.14 -8.95
CA LEU A 281 4.64 36.13 -7.87
C LEU A 281 6.12 36.46 -7.61
N ASP A 282 6.48 37.73 -7.78
CA ASP A 282 7.83 38.28 -7.62
C ASP A 282 8.33 38.12 -6.17
N LYS A 283 9.66 37.99 -5.99
CA LYS A 283 10.33 37.77 -4.69
C LYS A 283 9.93 38.81 -3.62
N ARG A 284 9.56 40.02 -4.05
CA ARG A 284 9.06 41.08 -3.15
C ARG A 284 7.67 40.80 -2.58
N GLN A 285 6.79 40.11 -3.32
CA GLN A 285 5.47 39.71 -2.82
C GLN A 285 5.57 38.54 -1.84
N GLN A 286 6.52 37.61 -2.05
CA GLN A 286 6.83 36.55 -1.08
C GLN A 286 7.34 37.12 0.26
N GLN A 287 8.19 38.16 0.22
CA GLN A 287 8.65 38.84 1.44
C GLN A 287 7.54 39.60 2.16
N LYS A 288 6.59 40.21 1.44
CA LYS A 288 5.44 40.87 2.06
C LYS A 288 4.51 39.89 2.78
N LEU A 289 4.24 38.72 2.19
CA LEU A 289 3.43 37.67 2.79
C LEU A 289 4.07 37.10 4.07
N LEU A 290 5.40 36.94 4.08
CA LEU A 290 6.15 36.51 5.27
C LEU A 290 6.10 37.55 6.40
N LEU A 291 6.23 38.85 6.09
CA LEU A 291 6.09 39.90 7.10
C LEU A 291 4.67 39.97 7.67
N GLN A 292 3.66 39.79 6.83
CA GLN A 292 2.25 39.84 7.23
C GLN A 292 1.87 38.64 8.11
N ALA A 293 2.42 37.47 7.84
CA ALA A 293 2.31 36.28 8.69
C ALA A 293 3.02 36.46 10.05
N CYS A 294 4.17 37.15 10.09
CA CYS A 294 4.86 37.45 11.35
C CYS A 294 4.04 38.39 12.26
N ILE A 295 3.37 39.41 11.69
CA ILE A 295 2.56 40.37 12.44
C ILE A 295 1.30 39.71 13.05
N LEU A 296 0.70 38.73 12.36
CA LEU A 296 -0.46 37.97 12.86
C LEU A 296 -0.11 36.95 13.96
N SER A 297 1.17 36.58 14.12
CA SER A 297 1.62 35.57 15.07
C SER A 297 2.05 36.10 16.45
N GLY A 298 2.08 37.43 16.65
CA GLY A 298 2.37 38.03 17.96
C GLY A 298 3.79 37.79 18.51
N CYS A 299 4.75 37.38 17.69
CA CYS A 299 6.13 37.16 18.14
C CYS A 299 6.90 38.50 18.22
N SER A 300 7.34 38.87 19.43
CA SER A 300 8.20 40.04 19.63
C SER A 300 9.62 39.81 19.08
N SER A 301 10.23 40.90 18.60
CA SER A 301 11.44 40.99 17.78
C SER A 301 12.77 40.64 18.46
N VAL A 302 12.79 39.85 19.54
CA VAL A 302 14.00 39.65 20.37
C VAL A 302 14.72 38.30 20.16
N ALA A 303 14.22 37.41 19.30
CA ALA A 303 14.92 36.15 18.98
C ALA A 303 15.70 36.16 17.66
N ILE A 304 16.14 37.34 17.18
CA ILE A 304 16.98 37.47 15.98
C ILE A 304 18.41 37.77 16.42
N GLY A 305 19.14 36.72 16.84
CA GLY A 305 20.54 36.88 17.23
C GLY A 305 21.38 35.60 17.26
N ARG A 306 20.77 34.41 17.33
CA ARG A 306 21.51 33.13 17.40
C ARG A 306 20.94 31.99 16.54
N LEU A 307 20.56 32.31 15.31
CA LEU A 307 20.35 31.31 14.24
C LEU A 307 21.02 31.73 12.92
N ARG A 308 22.17 32.41 13.01
CA ARG A 308 23.16 32.38 11.93
C ARG A 308 24.07 31.18 12.22
N SER A 309 24.31 30.36 11.20
CA SER A 309 25.12 29.15 11.17
C SER A 309 24.60 27.91 11.92
N SER A 310 23.72 27.15 11.27
CA SER A 310 23.79 25.67 11.21
C SER A 310 22.96 25.15 10.01
N PRO A 311 23.36 24.05 9.35
CA PRO A 311 22.75 23.60 8.10
C PRO A 311 21.38 22.95 8.36
N LEU A 312 20.38 23.31 7.57
CA LEU A 312 19.08 22.65 7.49
C LEU A 312 19.26 21.20 7.03
N GLY A 313 19.32 20.27 7.97
CA GLY A 313 19.55 18.84 7.71
C GLY A 313 19.11 17.91 8.84
N HIS A 314 18.01 18.20 9.54
CA HIS A 314 17.43 17.24 10.49
C HIS A 314 15.88 17.15 10.38
N PRO A 315 15.28 15.94 10.40
CA PRO A 315 13.86 15.71 10.11
C PRO A 315 12.92 15.94 11.32
N PHE A 316 13.36 16.65 12.36
CA PHE A 316 12.60 16.75 13.62
C PHE A 316 11.51 17.84 13.64
N SER A 317 11.31 18.62 12.57
CA SER A 317 10.23 19.63 12.54
C SER A 317 8.95 19.18 11.81
N LEU A 318 8.94 18.02 11.15
CA LEU A 318 7.75 17.53 10.43
C LEU A 318 6.84 16.65 11.31
N VAL A 319 7.40 15.98 12.32
CA VAL A 319 6.63 15.14 13.25
C VAL A 319 5.81 15.99 14.23
N CYS A 320 6.29 17.16 14.63
CA CYS A 320 5.56 18.04 15.56
C CYS A 320 4.32 18.72 14.96
N TYR A 321 4.26 18.93 13.64
CA TYR A 321 3.08 19.59 13.06
C TYR A 321 1.91 18.63 12.83
N CYS A 322 2.19 17.35 12.54
CA CYS A 322 1.16 16.32 12.53
C CYS A 322 0.73 15.95 13.97
N VAL A 323 1.65 15.84 14.93
CA VAL A 323 1.28 15.50 16.33
C VAL A 323 0.49 16.63 17.02
N SER A 324 0.72 17.90 16.69
CA SER A 324 0.01 19.03 17.31
C SER A 324 -1.46 19.18 16.87
N VAL A 325 -1.82 18.67 15.69
CA VAL A 325 -3.23 18.58 15.25
C VAL A 325 -3.91 17.38 15.91
N PHE A 326 -3.19 16.28 16.14
CA PHE A 326 -3.74 15.07 16.76
C PHE A 326 -3.91 15.16 18.29
N LEU A 327 -3.05 15.89 19.02
CA LEU A 327 -3.21 16.08 20.47
C LEU A 327 -4.39 16.98 20.85
N ARG A 328 -4.86 17.88 19.98
CA ARG A 328 -6.05 18.71 20.27
C ARG A 328 -7.35 17.93 20.29
N ALA A 329 -7.41 16.78 19.60
CA ALA A 329 -8.57 15.89 19.63
C ALA A 329 -8.59 14.99 20.88
N ALA A 330 -7.42 14.56 21.37
CA ALA A 330 -7.31 13.70 22.56
C ALA A 330 -7.60 14.43 23.89
N PHE A 331 -7.39 15.75 23.96
CA PHE A 331 -7.68 16.53 25.18
C PHE A 331 -9.12 17.09 25.26
N ARG A 332 -9.97 16.85 24.25
CA ARG A 332 -11.41 17.17 24.35
C ARG A 332 -12.27 16.00 24.86
N SER A 333 -11.73 14.79 24.91
CA SER A 333 -12.43 13.57 25.34
C SER A 333 -12.14 13.13 26.78
N ILE A 334 -11.22 13.80 27.49
CA ILE A 334 -10.99 13.60 28.92
C ILE A 334 -11.44 14.87 29.63
N GLY A 335 -12.71 14.88 30.03
CA GLY A 335 -13.25 15.91 30.91
C GLY A 335 -12.59 15.85 32.29
N LEU A 336 -11.51 16.59 32.48
CA LEU A 336 -10.95 16.90 33.79
C LEU A 336 -11.20 18.37 34.09
N ARG A 337 -12.39 18.63 34.64
CA ARG A 337 -12.68 19.83 35.41
C ARG A 337 -12.16 19.57 36.82
N ALA A 338 -11.00 20.12 37.17
CA ALA A 338 -10.60 20.30 38.57
C ALA A 338 -9.64 21.49 38.70
N CYS A 339 -10.05 22.43 39.56
CA CYS A 339 -9.32 23.59 40.03
C CYS A 339 -7.92 23.24 40.57
N MET A 340 -7.00 24.21 40.55
CA MET A 340 -6.31 24.67 41.76
C MET A 340 -5.68 26.05 41.46
N SER A 341 -6.22 27.03 42.18
CA SER A 341 -5.69 28.36 42.40
C SER A 341 -4.44 28.33 43.29
N VAL A 342 -3.80 29.49 43.41
CA VAL A 342 -2.80 29.90 44.42
C VAL A 342 -1.34 29.67 44.02
N TRP A 343 -0.76 30.69 43.39
CA TRP A 343 0.63 31.07 43.69
C TRP A 343 0.59 32.37 44.51
N GLY A 344 0.83 32.21 45.82
CA GLY A 344 0.99 33.32 46.76
C GLY A 344 2.33 34.01 46.51
N ALA A 345 2.25 35.32 46.23
CA ALA A 345 3.39 36.21 46.30
C ALA A 345 3.74 36.44 47.78
N ALA A 346 4.97 36.05 48.16
CA ALA A 346 5.56 36.44 49.42
C ALA A 346 5.94 37.93 49.34
N GLN A 347 5.31 38.77 50.18
CA GLN A 347 5.88 40.04 50.61
C GLN A 347 5.88 40.09 52.13
N CYS A 348 7.10 40.13 52.68
CA CYS A 348 7.38 40.41 54.08
C CYS A 348 6.83 41.80 54.46
N LYS A 349 6.09 41.87 55.56
CA LYS A 349 6.05 43.06 56.43
C LYS A 349 6.28 42.63 57.87
N SER A 350 7.30 43.23 58.45
CA SER A 350 7.71 43.18 59.85
C SER A 350 6.58 43.58 60.81
N ARG A 351 6.46 42.88 61.94
CA ARG A 351 6.29 43.50 63.27
C ARG A 351 6.24 42.42 64.36
N GLY A 352 7.24 42.44 65.22
CA GLY A 352 7.23 41.80 66.53
C GLY A 352 8.13 42.63 67.44
N GLY A 353 7.51 43.38 68.35
CA GLY A 353 8.17 44.26 69.31
C GLY A 353 7.17 44.63 70.39
N SER A 354 7.00 43.69 71.33
CA SER A 354 7.14 43.89 72.78
C SER A 354 7.73 42.60 73.35
#